data_AF-A0AAX0XRC6-F1
#
_entry.id   AF-A0AAX0XRC6-F1
#
_cell.length_a   1.000
_cell.length_b   1.000
_cell.length_c   1.000
_cell.angle_alpha   90.00
_cell.angle_beta   90.00
_cell.angle_gamma   90.00
#
_symmetry.space_group_name_H-M   'P 1'
#
loop_
_entity.id
_entity.type
_entity.pdbx_description
1 polymer ?
#
loop_
_entity_poly.entity_id
_entity_poly.type
_entity_poly.pdbx_seq_one_letter_code
_entity_poly.pdbx_strand_id
1 'polypeptide(L)'
;MSKLWGGLLLLASLTASANEVFAPSDIPLLDNRFRIDYGVKEITFIVTRKPGTPSVILVRPDGSKLYVGKVTPPDVGWLALKDQDLITIRDPMPGPWQAIGEVDPDNRVRLLSNIRLETDQLPTQLYQGERVKLKSWLLIDDAPPKAGYYLTDLGMTVRLQRFNDAKQEGDPIVDEVLGHYRDDGKGLDEVPGDGIMTAEAVLDVAAGKYRAMYSTGNQVFSRARYQDVLIYPLPVSYTLAPPSQAFGAKLSFLIDADELDPASVVIEGKATNTVGASMAFNAVATEPRVEVDLSAIKEVGQYEVTATLFGTTRLGREIQVTLPVKSFNIFPVLAAEPSAASEASAAVPNQVKFEEKQSSGWLIWLLGGVGILLVLLGGVGFILLQKRRALKKAMAAQKAESESAKPEAKLDLNLPEQ
;
A
#
# COMPACT_ATOMS: atom_id res chain seq x y z
N MET A 1 -20.43 -24.37 81.56
CA MET A 1 -21.48 -23.35 81.37
C MET A 1 -20.85 -22.20 80.59
N SER A 2 -21.34 -21.63 79.51
CA SER A 2 -22.61 -21.72 78.78
C SER A 2 -22.45 -20.89 77.49
N LYS A 3 -22.71 -21.51 76.33
CA LYS A 3 -23.51 -21.03 75.17
C LYS A 3 -23.08 -19.72 74.45
N LEU A 4 -22.66 -19.80 73.18
CA LEU A 4 -23.48 -19.81 71.94
C LEU A 4 -24.12 -18.44 71.63
N TRP A 5 -23.67 -17.84 70.52
CA TRP A 5 -24.43 -17.24 69.40
C TRP A 5 -23.35 -16.72 68.42
N GLY A 6 -23.32 -17.05 67.13
CA GLY A 6 -24.41 -17.37 66.21
C GLY A 6 -24.53 -16.21 65.21
N GLY A 7 -23.65 -16.17 64.20
CA GLY A 7 -23.64 -15.17 63.15
C GLY A 7 -23.08 -15.77 61.85
N LEU A 8 -24.00 -16.27 61.04
CA LEU A 8 -23.79 -16.93 59.75
C LEU A 8 -23.85 -15.89 58.60
N LEU A 9 -23.25 -16.23 57.45
CA LEU A 9 -23.51 -15.73 56.09
C LEU A 9 -22.84 -14.42 55.62
N LEU A 10 -21.78 -14.53 54.81
CA LEU A 10 -21.85 -14.64 53.34
C LEU A 10 -20.43 -14.47 52.77
N LEU A 11 -19.70 -15.59 52.62
CA LEU A 11 -18.50 -15.64 51.79
C LEU A 11 -18.95 -15.75 50.34
N ALA A 12 -18.99 -14.62 49.64
CA ALA A 12 -19.03 -14.59 48.19
C ALA A 12 -17.73 -15.22 47.67
N SER A 13 -17.80 -16.50 47.30
CA SER A 13 -16.77 -17.16 46.52
C SER A 13 -16.77 -16.56 45.12
N LEU A 14 -16.05 -15.44 44.96
CA LEU A 14 -15.57 -15.01 43.65
C LEU A 14 -14.60 -16.09 43.18
N THR A 15 -15.10 -17.00 42.34
CA THR A 15 -14.24 -17.80 41.47
C THR A 15 -13.51 -16.82 40.57
N ALA A 16 -12.32 -16.40 40.99
CA ALA A 16 -11.35 -15.82 40.10
C ALA A 16 -11.02 -16.90 39.07
N SER A 17 -11.70 -16.87 37.93
CA SER A 17 -11.20 -17.52 36.73
C SER A 17 -9.87 -16.86 36.44
N ALA A 18 -8.79 -17.53 36.82
CA ALA A 18 -7.45 -17.18 36.41
C ALA A 18 -7.43 -17.34 34.88
N ASN A 19 -7.60 -16.22 34.16
CA ASN A 19 -6.99 -16.11 32.85
C ASN A 19 -5.49 -16.23 33.10
N GLU A 20 -4.93 -17.40 32.86
CA GLU A 20 -3.48 -17.56 32.76
C GLU A 20 -3.02 -16.71 31.58
N VAL A 21 -2.63 -15.48 31.89
CA VAL A 21 -1.77 -14.68 31.04
C VAL A 21 -0.44 -15.43 31.02
N PHE A 22 -0.09 -16.03 29.88
CA PHE A 22 1.21 -16.67 29.67
C PHE A 22 2.31 -15.62 29.93
N ALA A 23 2.82 -15.57 31.15
CA ALA A 23 4.06 -14.88 31.46
C ALA A 23 5.18 -15.54 30.64
N PRO A 24 6.21 -14.80 30.20
CA PRO A 24 7.38 -15.37 29.53
C PRO A 24 7.96 -16.46 30.43
N SER A 25 7.63 -17.70 30.08
CA SER A 25 7.96 -18.87 30.87
C SER A 25 9.29 -19.33 30.30
N ASP A 26 10.37 -18.93 30.95
CA ASP A 26 11.65 -19.60 30.77
C ASP A 26 11.46 -21.04 31.26
N ILE A 27 11.21 -21.97 30.33
CA ILE A 27 11.01 -23.37 30.69
C ILE A 27 12.40 -23.94 31.04
N PRO A 28 12.67 -24.28 32.32
CA PRO A 28 13.90 -24.99 32.65
C PRO A 28 13.86 -26.35 31.96
N LEU A 29 14.83 -26.56 31.08
CA LEU A 29 14.96 -27.80 30.32
C LEU A 29 15.57 -28.88 31.22
N LEU A 30 14.77 -29.81 31.75
CA LEU A 30 15.32 -31.10 32.14
C LEU A 30 15.61 -31.89 30.86
N ASP A 31 16.89 -32.11 30.55
CA ASP A 31 17.37 -32.85 29.38
C ASP A 31 16.82 -32.35 28.03
N ASN A 32 16.68 -31.02 27.88
CA ASN A 32 16.21 -30.39 26.64
C ASN A 32 14.79 -30.81 26.21
N ARG A 33 13.92 -31.19 27.15
CA ARG A 33 12.51 -31.54 26.90
C ARG A 33 11.58 -30.44 27.41
N PHE A 34 10.50 -30.20 26.66
CA PHE A 34 9.46 -29.24 27.03
C PHE A 34 8.09 -29.71 26.53
N ARG A 35 7.01 -29.10 27.01
CA ARG A 35 5.63 -29.43 26.61
C ARG A 35 4.97 -28.19 26.03
N ILE A 36 4.22 -28.38 24.94
CA ILE A 36 3.36 -27.35 24.35
C ILE A 36 1.91 -27.73 24.63
N ASP A 37 1.15 -26.77 25.15
CA ASP A 37 -0.26 -26.98 25.47
C ASP A 37 -1.17 -26.84 24.24
N TYR A 38 -2.38 -27.36 24.39
CA TYR A 38 -3.40 -27.30 23.35
C TYR A 38 -3.87 -25.84 23.15
N GLY A 39 -4.04 -25.43 21.89
CA GLY A 39 -4.57 -24.10 21.53
C GLY A 39 -3.51 -23.02 21.31
N VAL A 40 -2.22 -23.32 21.52
CA VAL A 40 -1.13 -22.42 21.14
C VAL A 40 -1.14 -22.24 19.61
N LYS A 41 -1.24 -20.99 19.15
CA LYS A 41 -1.32 -20.63 17.73
C LYS A 41 0.04 -20.39 17.08
N GLU A 42 0.96 -19.81 17.82
CA GLU A 42 2.32 -19.57 17.37
C GLU A 42 3.23 -19.65 18.59
N ILE A 43 4.40 -20.27 18.42
CA ILE A 43 5.42 -20.41 19.44
C ILE A 43 6.77 -20.05 18.82
N THR A 44 7.48 -19.10 19.42
CA THR A 44 8.87 -18.83 19.08
C THR A 44 9.78 -19.35 20.17
N PHE A 45 10.76 -20.16 19.78
CA PHE A 45 11.84 -20.67 20.59
C PHE A 45 13.11 -19.86 20.33
N ILE A 46 13.83 -19.60 21.41
CA ILE A 46 15.18 -19.06 21.38
C ILE A 46 16.08 -20.11 21.98
N VAL A 47 16.92 -20.73 21.15
CA VAL A 47 17.82 -21.80 21.58
C VAL A 47 19.25 -21.33 21.39
N THR A 48 19.86 -20.90 22.48
CA THR A 48 21.28 -20.52 22.45
C THR A 48 22.13 -21.80 22.51
N ARG A 49 23.22 -21.81 21.76
CA ARG A 49 24.08 -22.96 21.52
C ARG A 49 25.50 -22.66 21.99
N LYS A 50 26.28 -23.69 22.26
CA LYS A 50 27.72 -23.50 22.45
C LYS A 50 28.34 -22.93 21.17
N PRO A 51 29.22 -21.92 21.25
CA PRO A 51 29.86 -21.34 20.08
C PRO A 51 30.55 -22.40 19.20
N GLY A 52 30.31 -22.36 17.89
CA GLY A 52 30.93 -23.27 16.92
C GLY A 52 30.23 -24.62 16.74
N THR A 53 29.11 -24.86 17.43
CA THR A 53 28.30 -26.08 17.29
C THR A 53 27.20 -25.93 16.23
N PRO A 54 26.73 -27.03 15.61
CA PRO A 54 25.64 -26.97 14.61
C PRO A 54 24.30 -26.55 15.23
N SER A 55 23.35 -26.12 14.39
CA SER A 55 21.99 -25.79 14.83
C SER A 55 21.28 -26.98 15.49
N VAL A 56 20.35 -26.69 16.39
CA VAL A 56 19.60 -27.72 17.11
C VAL A 56 18.66 -28.48 16.20
N ILE A 57 18.17 -29.62 16.70
CA ILE A 57 17.13 -30.43 16.06
C ILE A 57 15.93 -30.43 16.99
N LEU A 58 14.74 -30.09 16.51
CA LEU A 58 13.51 -30.22 17.29
C LEU A 58 12.81 -31.53 16.94
N VAL A 59 12.56 -32.35 17.94
CA VAL A 59 11.77 -33.58 17.86
C VAL A 59 10.35 -33.27 18.30
N ARG A 60 9.39 -33.56 17.43
CA ARG A 60 7.95 -33.36 17.65
C ARG A 60 7.37 -34.51 18.50
N PRO A 61 6.15 -34.36 19.06
CA PRO A 61 5.48 -35.41 19.83
C PRO A 61 5.26 -36.72 19.06
N ASP A 62 5.11 -36.65 17.74
CA ASP A 62 5.00 -37.82 16.85
C ASP A 62 6.34 -38.47 16.47
N GLY A 63 7.46 -37.94 16.97
CA GLY A 63 8.81 -38.39 16.68
C GLY A 63 9.42 -37.84 15.38
N SER A 64 8.66 -37.07 14.59
CA SER A 64 9.21 -36.36 13.43
C SER A 64 10.19 -35.27 13.86
N LYS A 65 11.10 -34.88 12.95
CA LYS A 65 12.24 -34.02 13.28
C LYS A 65 12.30 -32.80 12.38
N LEU A 66 12.56 -31.64 12.97
CA LEU A 66 12.82 -30.38 12.29
C LEU A 66 14.28 -30.02 12.39
N TYR A 67 14.83 -29.55 11.27
CA TYR A 67 16.23 -29.16 11.10
C TYR A 67 16.29 -27.84 10.36
N VAL A 68 17.35 -27.06 10.59
CA VAL A 68 17.69 -25.93 9.71
C VAL A 68 17.78 -26.41 8.26
N GLY A 69 17.10 -25.72 7.34
CA GLY A 69 17.03 -26.07 5.91
C GLY A 69 16.08 -27.21 5.55
N LYS A 70 15.48 -27.91 6.52
CA LYS A 70 14.40 -28.89 6.32
C LYS A 70 13.16 -28.48 7.10
N VAL A 71 12.66 -27.30 6.77
CA VAL A 71 11.43 -26.70 7.28
C VAL A 71 10.50 -26.36 6.13
N THR A 72 9.21 -26.27 6.41
CA THR A 72 8.19 -25.85 5.43
C THR A 72 7.73 -24.45 5.81
N PRO A 73 8.17 -23.39 5.11
CA PRO A 73 7.55 -22.07 5.24
C PRO A 73 6.13 -22.08 4.65
N PRO A 74 5.15 -21.38 5.25
CA PRO A 74 5.28 -20.55 6.44
C PRO A 74 5.11 -21.32 7.76
N ASP A 75 4.79 -22.62 7.77
CA ASP A 75 4.47 -23.35 9.01
C ASP A 75 5.59 -23.30 10.05
N VAL A 76 6.84 -23.39 9.59
CA VAL A 76 8.03 -23.29 10.43
C VAL A 76 9.00 -22.28 9.85
N GLY A 77 9.33 -21.27 10.64
CA GLY A 77 10.40 -20.33 10.41
C GLY A 77 11.64 -20.68 11.23
N TRP A 78 12.82 -20.65 10.64
CA TRP A 78 14.07 -20.99 11.34
C TRP A 78 15.19 -20.05 10.92
N LEU A 79 15.59 -19.16 11.82
CA LEU A 79 16.72 -18.26 11.64
C LEU A 79 17.91 -18.78 12.47
N ALA A 80 18.91 -19.33 11.78
CA ALA A 80 20.15 -19.78 12.40
C ALA A 80 21.14 -18.61 12.50
N LEU A 81 21.39 -18.14 13.73
CA LEU A 81 22.39 -17.14 14.03
C LEU A 81 23.72 -17.81 14.40
N LYS A 82 24.74 -17.03 14.75
CA LYS A 82 26.09 -17.52 15.06
C LYS A 82 26.12 -18.49 16.25
N ASP A 83 25.42 -18.14 17.31
CA ASP A 83 25.38 -18.81 18.61
C ASP A 83 23.95 -19.07 19.10
N GLN A 84 22.94 -18.75 18.28
CA GLN A 84 21.53 -18.92 18.63
C GLN A 84 20.74 -19.48 17.45
N ASP A 85 19.66 -20.18 17.73
CA ASP A 85 18.61 -20.51 16.78
C ASP A 85 17.31 -19.85 17.22
N LEU A 86 16.72 -19.05 16.34
CA LEU A 86 15.37 -18.52 16.49
C LEU A 86 14.43 -19.40 15.66
N ILE A 87 13.47 -20.07 16.30
CA ILE A 87 12.61 -21.05 15.64
C ILE A 87 11.17 -20.72 15.95
N THR A 88 10.35 -20.41 14.95
CA THR A 88 8.92 -20.19 15.13
C THR A 88 8.12 -21.30 14.48
N ILE A 89 7.19 -21.88 15.23
CA ILE A 89 6.27 -22.92 14.76
C ILE A 89 4.86 -22.37 14.86
N ARG A 90 4.13 -22.39 13.73
CA ARG A 90 2.72 -22.02 13.64
C ARG A 90 1.85 -23.26 13.79
N ASP A 91 0.76 -23.13 14.55
CA ASP A 91 -0.11 -24.22 14.97
C ASP A 91 0.67 -25.48 15.40
N PRO A 92 1.58 -25.37 16.40
CA PRO A 92 2.43 -26.48 16.83
C PRO A 92 1.60 -27.68 17.32
N MET A 93 2.11 -28.89 17.06
CA MET A 93 1.55 -30.11 17.63
C MET A 93 1.57 -30.06 19.17
N PRO A 94 0.41 -30.18 19.85
CA PRO A 94 0.37 -30.22 21.31
C PRO A 94 1.06 -31.49 21.84
N GLY A 95 1.75 -31.37 22.98
CA GLY A 95 2.41 -32.51 23.64
C GLY A 95 3.89 -32.29 23.93
N PRO A 96 4.65 -33.37 24.19
CA PRO A 96 6.06 -33.30 24.54
C PRO A 96 6.96 -33.09 23.31
N TRP A 97 7.86 -32.14 23.41
CA TRP A 97 8.89 -31.83 22.42
C TRP A 97 10.28 -31.98 23.03
N GLN A 98 11.28 -32.21 22.19
CA GLN A 98 12.67 -32.29 22.62
C GLN A 98 13.60 -31.54 21.67
N ALA A 99 14.50 -30.72 22.21
CA ALA A 99 15.61 -30.14 21.46
C ALA A 99 16.86 -31.02 21.60
N ILE A 100 17.52 -31.32 20.49
CA ILE A 100 18.78 -32.08 20.46
C ILE A 100 19.87 -31.17 19.90
N GLY A 101 20.95 -30.99 20.66
CA GLY A 101 22.11 -30.18 20.28
C GLY A 101 23.00 -29.88 21.47
N GLU A 102 24.15 -29.26 21.22
CA GLU A 102 25.01 -28.70 22.27
C GLU A 102 24.45 -27.37 22.77
N VAL A 103 23.30 -27.45 23.43
CA VAL A 103 22.63 -26.33 24.10
C VAL A 103 23.42 -25.99 25.36
N ASP A 104 23.63 -24.71 25.64
CA ASP A 104 24.21 -24.29 26.91
C ASP A 104 23.35 -24.81 28.08
N PRO A 105 23.92 -25.42 29.12
CA PRO A 105 23.17 -25.87 30.30
C PRO A 105 22.38 -24.76 30.99
N ASP A 106 22.84 -23.51 30.91
CA ASP A 106 22.15 -22.34 31.47
C ASP A 106 21.06 -21.80 30.54
N ASN A 107 20.97 -22.31 29.30
CA ASN A 107 19.96 -21.85 28.35
C ASN A 107 18.58 -22.39 28.65
N ARG A 108 17.69 -21.43 28.87
CA ARG A 108 16.25 -21.62 28.87
C ARG A 108 15.77 -21.50 27.42
N VAL A 109 14.92 -22.43 27.01
CA VAL A 109 14.08 -22.20 25.84
C VAL A 109 13.09 -21.11 26.23
N ARG A 110 13.27 -19.92 25.67
CA ARG A 110 12.32 -18.83 25.90
C ARG A 110 11.18 -18.91 24.90
N LEU A 111 9.98 -19.11 25.43
CA LEU A 111 8.74 -19.03 24.70
C LEU A 111 8.34 -17.58 24.51
N LEU A 112 8.22 -17.12 23.27
CA LEU A 112 7.54 -15.87 22.96
C LEU A 112 6.27 -16.19 22.17
N SER A 113 5.14 -15.73 22.69
CA SER A 113 3.83 -15.91 22.07
C SER A 113 3.22 -14.57 21.61
N ASN A 114 3.76 -13.42 22.04
CA ASN A 114 3.15 -12.11 21.85
C ASN A 114 4.10 -11.07 21.23
N ILE A 115 4.50 -11.30 19.97
CA ILE A 115 5.14 -10.27 19.15
C ILE A 115 4.05 -9.43 18.49
N ARG A 116 4.11 -8.09 18.59
CA ARG A 116 3.19 -7.17 17.92
C ARG A 116 3.94 -6.08 17.18
N LEU A 117 3.36 -5.65 16.06
CA LEU A 117 3.75 -4.43 15.37
C LEU A 117 2.85 -3.30 15.86
N GLU A 118 3.45 -2.22 16.33
CA GLU A 118 2.77 -0.96 16.62
C GLU A 118 3.28 0.12 15.66
N THR A 119 2.43 1.09 15.37
CA THR A 119 2.70 2.16 14.41
C THR A 119 2.02 3.45 14.85
N ASP A 120 2.62 4.58 14.51
CA ASP A 120 1.96 5.86 14.60
C ASP A 120 0.77 5.89 13.63
N GLN A 121 -0.39 6.30 14.14
CA GLN A 121 -1.60 6.37 13.32
C GLN A 121 -1.45 7.45 12.25
N LEU A 122 -1.75 7.09 11.00
CA LEU A 122 -1.89 8.08 9.94
C LEU A 122 -3.05 9.04 10.25
N PRO A 123 -2.93 10.32 9.88
CA PRO A 123 -4.05 11.24 9.87
C PRO A 123 -5.23 10.69 9.08
N THR A 124 -6.45 10.95 9.55
CA THR A 124 -7.67 10.53 8.85
C THR A 124 -7.82 11.18 7.47
N GLN A 125 -7.31 12.40 7.35
CA GLN A 125 -7.34 13.19 6.12
C GLN A 125 -5.90 13.46 5.63
N LEU A 126 -5.58 12.87 4.49
CA LEU A 126 -4.33 13.01 3.76
C LEU A 126 -4.62 13.59 2.38
N TYR A 127 -3.63 14.22 1.75
CA TYR A 127 -3.76 14.75 0.39
C TYR A 127 -2.85 14.02 -0.61
N GLN A 128 -3.24 14.03 -1.89
CA GLN A 128 -2.38 13.58 -2.97
C GLN A 128 -1.05 14.35 -2.96
N GLY A 129 0.05 13.66 -3.22
CA GLY A 129 1.40 14.22 -3.22
C GLY A 129 1.93 14.60 -1.82
N GLU A 130 1.16 14.40 -0.76
CA GLU A 130 1.58 14.68 0.61
C GLU A 130 2.73 13.76 1.01
N ARG A 131 3.76 14.36 1.62
CA ARG A 131 4.88 13.66 2.25
C ARG A 131 4.57 13.48 3.73
N VAL A 132 4.55 12.23 4.17
CA VAL A 132 4.30 11.86 5.56
C VAL A 132 5.47 11.09 6.15
N LYS A 133 5.81 11.44 7.38
CA LYS A 133 6.73 10.65 8.22
C LYS A 133 5.93 9.54 8.89
N LEU A 134 6.40 8.31 8.77
CA LEU A 134 5.81 7.15 9.42
C LEU A 134 6.78 6.58 10.43
N LYS A 135 6.27 6.16 11.58
CA LYS A 135 7.04 5.45 12.61
C LYS A 135 6.35 4.14 12.95
N SER A 136 7.14 3.08 13.13
CA SER A 136 6.64 1.82 13.65
C SER A 136 7.72 1.10 14.45
N TRP A 137 7.30 0.29 15.40
CA TRP A 137 8.19 -0.48 16.28
C TRP A 137 7.57 -1.82 16.64
N LEU A 138 8.41 -2.75 17.08
CA LEU A 138 7.97 -4.04 17.59
C LEU A 138 7.78 -3.98 19.10
N LEU A 139 6.81 -4.73 19.60
CA LEU A 139 6.65 -5.06 21.00
C LEU A 139 6.72 -6.57 21.16
N ILE A 140 7.40 -7.03 22.20
CA ILE A 140 7.48 -8.42 22.62
C ILE A 140 7.06 -8.46 24.08
N ASP A 141 5.97 -9.17 24.37
CA ASP A 141 5.36 -9.21 25.71
C ASP A 141 5.09 -7.79 26.26
N ASP A 142 4.49 -6.94 25.41
CA ASP A 142 4.13 -5.56 25.72
C ASP A 142 5.31 -4.59 25.99
N ALA A 143 6.55 -5.02 25.74
CA ALA A 143 7.74 -4.19 25.92
C ALA A 143 8.59 -4.12 24.63
N PRO A 144 9.39 -3.05 24.43
CA PRO A 144 10.37 -3.01 23.36
C PRO A 144 11.34 -4.19 23.44
N PRO A 145 11.81 -4.74 22.30
CA PRO A 145 12.75 -5.86 22.27
C PRO A 145 14.03 -5.49 23.02
N LYS A 146 14.34 -6.23 24.10
CA LYS A 146 15.56 -6.01 24.89
C LYS A 146 16.83 -6.49 24.20
N ALA A 147 16.69 -7.33 23.18
CA ALA A 147 17.81 -7.98 22.51
C ALA A 147 17.74 -7.75 21.00
N GLY A 148 18.88 -7.38 20.40
CA GLY A 148 18.93 -6.99 19.00
C GLY A 148 18.63 -8.11 17.99
N TYR A 149 18.72 -9.38 18.39
CA TYR A 149 18.50 -10.50 17.46
C TYR A 149 17.09 -10.57 16.88
N TYR A 150 16.09 -9.95 17.51
CA TYR A 150 14.74 -9.83 16.93
C TYR A 150 14.68 -8.86 15.75
N LEU A 151 15.61 -7.90 15.72
CA LEU A 151 15.71 -6.86 14.71
C LEU A 151 16.68 -7.26 13.58
N THR A 152 17.44 -8.35 13.75
CA THR A 152 18.31 -8.89 12.70
C THR A 152 17.50 -9.34 11.49
N ASP A 153 17.92 -8.89 10.31
CA ASP A 153 17.26 -9.13 9.02
C ASP A 153 15.77 -8.78 9.00
N LEU A 154 15.36 -7.85 9.86
CA LEU A 154 13.97 -7.40 9.93
C LEU A 154 13.69 -6.46 8.76
N GLY A 155 12.86 -6.91 7.83
CA GLY A 155 12.29 -6.05 6.80
C GLY A 155 11.01 -5.40 7.32
N MET A 156 10.83 -4.11 7.06
CA MET A 156 9.54 -3.46 7.27
C MET A 156 9.17 -2.52 6.12
N THR A 157 7.92 -2.62 5.71
CA THR A 157 7.38 -1.96 4.53
C THR A 157 5.99 -1.43 4.84
N VAL A 158 5.67 -0.27 4.28
CA VAL A 158 4.29 0.24 4.21
C VAL A 158 3.78 0.10 2.78
N ARG A 159 2.57 -0.43 2.63
CA ARG A 159 1.84 -0.48 1.37
C ARG A 159 0.53 0.25 1.48
N LEU A 160 0.07 0.77 0.35
CA LEU A 160 -1.23 1.42 0.23
C LEU A 160 -2.09 0.64 -0.75
N GLN A 161 -3.22 0.15 -0.25
CA GLN A 161 -4.09 -0.77 -0.98
C GLN A 161 -5.46 -0.17 -1.25
N ARG A 162 -5.92 -0.26 -2.50
CA ARG A 162 -7.29 0.09 -2.89
C ARG A 162 -8.04 -1.15 -3.32
N PHE A 163 -9.32 -1.21 -2.98
CA PHE A 163 -10.20 -2.32 -3.30
C PHE A 163 -11.41 -1.81 -4.09
N ASN A 164 -12.03 -2.71 -4.86
CA ASN A 164 -13.28 -2.41 -5.56
C ASN A 164 -14.50 -2.50 -4.62
N ASP A 165 -14.38 -3.32 -3.56
CA ASP A 165 -15.42 -3.49 -2.55
C ASP A 165 -15.28 -2.47 -1.41
N ALA A 166 -16.42 -1.95 -0.92
CA ALA A 166 -16.46 -0.95 0.14
C ALA A 166 -15.94 -1.48 1.50
N LYS A 167 -16.05 -2.79 1.76
CA LYS A 167 -15.49 -3.49 2.93
C LYS A 167 -13.99 -3.76 2.78
N GLN A 168 -13.41 -3.49 1.61
CA GLN A 168 -11.98 -3.69 1.32
C GLN A 168 -11.55 -5.14 1.58
N GLU A 169 -12.30 -6.09 1.02
CA GLU A 169 -12.02 -7.52 1.08
C GLU A 169 -11.60 -8.06 -0.30
N GLY A 170 -10.87 -9.18 -0.31
CA GLY A 170 -10.36 -9.82 -1.53
C GLY A 170 -9.04 -9.21 -2.03
N ASP A 171 -8.78 -9.33 -3.33
CA ASP A 171 -7.54 -8.84 -3.93
C ASP A 171 -7.62 -7.32 -4.18
N PRO A 172 -6.57 -6.55 -3.82
CA PRO A 172 -6.53 -5.13 -4.10
C PRO A 172 -6.42 -4.86 -5.61
N ILE A 173 -7.10 -3.82 -6.08
CA ILE A 173 -6.99 -3.31 -7.45
C ILE A 173 -5.79 -2.37 -7.63
N VAL A 174 -5.28 -1.82 -6.52
CA VAL A 174 -4.03 -1.04 -6.46
C VAL A 174 -3.30 -1.51 -5.20
N ASP A 175 -2.03 -1.88 -5.34
CA ASP A 175 -1.14 -2.23 -4.21
C ASP A 175 0.21 -1.56 -4.45
N GLU A 176 0.42 -0.42 -3.78
CA GLU A 176 1.60 0.41 -3.97
C GLU A 176 2.49 0.40 -2.75
N VAL A 177 3.80 0.21 -2.95
CA VAL A 177 4.79 0.27 -1.87
C VAL A 177 5.17 1.73 -1.66
N LEU A 178 4.75 2.32 -0.53
CA LEU A 178 5.05 3.72 -0.22
C LEU A 178 6.49 3.91 0.26
N GLY A 179 7.06 2.91 0.93
CA GLY A 179 8.38 3.06 1.53
C GLY A 179 8.83 1.84 2.34
N HIS A 180 10.12 1.85 2.64
CA HIS A 180 10.79 0.86 3.47
C HIS A 180 11.30 1.58 4.72
N TYR A 181 11.05 0.99 5.87
CA TYR A 181 11.47 1.57 7.14
C TYR A 181 12.95 1.32 7.41
N ARG A 182 13.57 2.26 8.12
CA ARG A 182 14.99 2.23 8.50
C ARG A 182 15.16 2.73 9.94
N ASP A 183 16.22 2.25 10.58
CA ASP A 183 16.64 2.60 11.93
C ASP A 183 18.18 2.81 11.90
N ASP A 184 18.61 3.76 11.05
CA ASP A 184 20.03 4.02 10.71
C ASP A 184 20.50 5.46 11.05
N GLY A 185 19.65 6.26 11.69
CA GLY A 185 19.90 7.64 12.08
C GLY A 185 20.03 8.61 10.90
N LYS A 186 19.46 8.28 9.73
CA LYS A 186 19.50 9.11 8.52
C LYS A 186 18.13 9.55 8.05
N GLY A 187 18.10 10.65 7.30
CA GLY A 187 16.87 11.17 6.70
C GLY A 187 15.90 11.60 7.79
N LEU A 188 14.74 10.95 7.86
CA LEU A 188 13.73 11.21 8.88
C LEU A 188 13.97 10.44 10.19
N ASP A 189 14.95 9.53 10.24
CA ASP A 189 15.27 8.78 11.45
C ASP A 189 16.22 9.57 12.37
N GLU A 190 15.77 9.82 13.59
CA GLU A 190 16.41 10.75 14.53
C GLU A 190 17.54 10.11 15.33
N VAL A 191 17.41 8.82 15.67
CA VAL A 191 18.34 8.10 16.54
C VAL A 191 18.61 6.72 15.95
N PRO A 192 19.86 6.39 15.58
CA PRO A 192 20.16 5.08 15.03
C PRO A 192 20.06 3.97 16.08
N GLY A 193 19.39 2.88 15.72
CA GLY A 193 19.32 1.64 16.49
C GLY A 193 18.48 1.73 17.76
N ASP A 194 17.52 2.66 17.83
CA ASP A 194 16.64 2.81 18.99
C ASP A 194 15.41 1.87 18.96
N GLY A 195 15.25 1.13 17.86
CA GLY A 195 14.14 0.20 17.63
C GLY A 195 12.87 0.85 17.10
N ILE A 196 12.87 2.17 16.90
CA ILE A 196 11.80 2.94 16.25
C ILE A 196 12.19 3.12 14.80
N MET A 197 11.67 2.26 13.94
CA MET A 197 11.97 2.39 12.52
C MET A 197 11.12 3.50 11.91
N THR A 198 11.74 4.28 11.02
CA THR A 198 11.12 5.41 10.33
C THR A 198 11.06 5.18 8.82
N ALA A 199 9.97 5.59 8.19
CA ALA A 199 9.85 5.68 6.73
C ALA A 199 9.35 7.06 6.31
N GLU A 200 9.84 7.54 5.18
CA GLU A 200 9.26 8.66 4.44
C GLU A 200 8.34 8.08 3.36
N ALA A 201 7.10 8.55 3.30
CA ALA A 201 6.13 8.15 2.29
C ALA A 201 5.60 9.37 1.55
N VAL A 202 5.62 9.32 0.21
CA VAL A 202 4.97 10.32 -0.65
C VAL A 202 3.73 9.70 -1.26
N LEU A 203 2.57 10.32 -1.04
CA LEU A 203 1.27 9.78 -1.46
C LEU A 203 0.96 10.12 -2.94
N ASP A 204 1.78 9.63 -3.87
CA ASP A 204 1.60 9.83 -5.31
C ASP A 204 0.57 8.87 -5.93
N VAL A 205 -0.64 8.89 -5.36
CA VAL A 205 -1.76 8.04 -5.77
C VAL A 205 -3.00 8.84 -6.07
N ALA A 206 -3.97 8.23 -6.76
CA ALA A 206 -5.28 8.83 -6.97
C ALA A 206 -6.01 9.11 -5.65
N ALA A 207 -6.85 10.15 -5.61
CA ALA A 207 -7.73 10.39 -4.47
C ALA A 207 -8.72 9.23 -4.28
N GLY A 208 -9.01 8.89 -3.02
CA GLY A 208 -9.95 7.83 -2.67
C GLY A 208 -9.73 7.22 -1.30
N LYS A 209 -10.50 6.16 -1.02
CA LYS A 209 -10.37 5.33 0.18
C LYS A 209 -9.30 4.25 -0.03
N TYR A 210 -8.35 4.17 0.89
CA TYR A 210 -7.28 3.17 0.88
C TYR A 210 -7.19 2.45 2.22
N ARG A 211 -6.46 1.34 2.23
CA ARG A 211 -5.98 0.65 3.42
C ARG A 211 -4.46 0.73 3.42
N ALA A 212 -3.89 1.40 4.42
CA ALA A 212 -2.48 1.33 4.70
C ALA A 212 -2.18 -0.01 5.38
N MET A 213 -1.25 -0.78 4.82
CA MET A 213 -0.75 -2.04 5.37
C MET A 213 0.70 -1.85 5.79
N TYR A 214 0.92 -1.86 7.10
CA TYR A 214 2.24 -1.86 7.71
C TYR A 214 2.62 -3.31 7.94
N SER A 215 3.68 -3.78 7.30
CA SER A 215 4.10 -5.18 7.43
C SER A 215 5.57 -5.24 7.80
N THR A 216 5.87 -6.07 8.79
CA THR A 216 7.25 -6.37 9.20
C THR A 216 7.43 -7.85 9.42
N GLY A 217 8.64 -8.34 9.20
CA GLY A 217 8.95 -9.71 9.49
C GLY A 217 10.33 -10.12 8.99
N ASN A 218 10.65 -11.35 9.34
CA ASN A 218 11.82 -12.07 8.88
C ASN A 218 11.42 -13.54 8.65
N GLN A 219 12.40 -14.45 8.65
CA GLN A 219 12.12 -15.87 8.41
C GLN A 219 11.30 -16.52 9.53
N VAL A 220 11.24 -15.92 10.72
CA VAL A 220 10.62 -16.53 11.90
C VAL A 220 9.25 -15.94 12.21
N PHE A 221 9.07 -14.62 12.08
CA PHE A 221 7.76 -14.00 12.27
C PHE A 221 7.39 -13.08 11.11
N SER A 222 6.08 -12.91 10.94
CA SER A 222 5.50 -11.85 10.12
C SER A 222 4.35 -11.22 10.89
N ARG A 223 4.29 -9.90 10.88
CA ARG A 223 3.26 -9.09 11.52
C ARG A 223 2.78 -8.04 10.55
N ALA A 224 1.47 -7.84 10.51
CA ALA A 224 0.85 -6.78 9.74
C ALA A 224 -0.14 -6.00 10.59
N ARG A 225 -0.20 -4.70 10.36
CA ARG A 225 -1.23 -3.79 10.86
C ARG A 225 -1.89 -3.11 9.67
N TYR A 226 -3.19 -2.88 9.82
CA TYR A 226 -4.02 -2.27 8.79
C TYR A 226 -4.69 -1.02 9.35
N GLN A 227 -4.72 0.04 8.56
CA GLN A 227 -5.45 1.26 8.88
C GLN A 227 -6.17 1.76 7.63
N ASP A 228 -7.45 2.11 7.77
CA ASP A 228 -8.20 2.78 6.71
C ASP A 228 -7.81 4.26 6.68
N VAL A 229 -7.55 4.78 5.48
CA VAL A 229 -7.17 6.18 5.26
C VAL A 229 -7.91 6.77 4.06
N LEU A 230 -8.16 8.08 4.09
CA LEU A 230 -8.72 8.81 2.96
C LEU A 230 -7.68 9.77 2.38
N ILE A 231 -7.47 9.66 1.08
CA ILE A 231 -6.61 10.55 0.31
C ILE A 231 -7.50 11.48 -0.50
N TYR A 232 -7.40 12.76 -0.22
CA TYR A 232 -8.14 13.85 -0.86
C TYR A 232 -7.35 14.38 -2.07
N PRO A 233 -8.02 14.97 -3.07
CA PRO A 233 -7.35 15.64 -4.18
C PRO A 233 -6.35 16.70 -3.71
N LEU A 234 -5.44 17.12 -4.57
CA LEU A 234 -4.52 18.22 -4.28
C LEU A 234 -5.28 19.46 -3.76
N PRO A 235 -4.91 20.02 -2.59
CA PRO A 235 -5.59 21.18 -2.00
C PRO A 235 -5.21 22.51 -2.66
N VAL A 236 -4.63 22.44 -3.87
CA VAL A 236 -4.22 23.57 -4.68
C VAL A 236 -4.40 23.21 -6.15
N SER A 237 -5.00 24.13 -6.90
CA SER A 237 -5.00 24.09 -8.36
C SER A 237 -3.96 25.06 -8.89
N TYR A 238 -3.30 24.72 -10.00
CA TYR A 238 -2.26 25.57 -10.54
C TYR A 238 -2.15 25.46 -12.06
N THR A 239 -1.80 26.56 -12.70
CA THR A 239 -1.67 26.69 -14.15
C THR A 239 -0.35 27.35 -14.50
N LEU A 240 0.26 26.88 -15.58
CA LEU A 240 1.51 27.42 -16.10
C LEU A 240 1.20 28.03 -17.47
N ALA A 241 1.33 29.36 -17.55
CA ALA A 241 1.23 30.10 -18.79
C ALA A 241 2.62 30.18 -19.44
N PRO A 242 2.79 29.71 -20.69
CA PRO A 242 4.06 29.84 -21.40
C PRO A 242 4.37 31.32 -21.69
N PRO A 243 5.65 31.66 -21.93
CA PRO A 243 6.02 33.02 -22.28
C PRO A 243 5.39 33.42 -23.62
N SER A 244 4.96 34.68 -23.70
CA SER A 244 4.38 35.32 -24.87
C SER A 244 5.17 36.60 -25.20
N GLN A 245 4.83 37.28 -26.30
CA GLN A 245 5.44 38.58 -26.62
C GLN A 245 5.15 39.67 -25.58
N ALA A 246 4.07 39.53 -24.79
CA ALA A 246 3.63 40.53 -23.83
C ALA A 246 4.11 40.28 -22.39
N PHE A 247 4.29 39.01 -22.00
CA PHE A 247 4.67 38.60 -20.66
C PHE A 247 5.51 37.32 -20.72
N GLY A 248 6.49 37.17 -19.83
CA GLY A 248 7.23 35.92 -19.69
C GLY A 248 6.39 34.82 -19.06
N ALA A 249 7.02 33.66 -18.80
CA ALA A 249 6.33 32.52 -18.24
C ALA A 249 5.75 32.87 -16.86
N LYS A 250 4.52 32.43 -16.57
CA LYS A 250 3.83 32.77 -15.33
C LYS A 250 3.17 31.55 -14.73
N LEU A 251 3.41 31.31 -13.44
CA LEU A 251 2.83 30.21 -12.68
C LEU A 251 1.78 30.78 -11.73
N SER A 252 0.54 30.32 -11.84
CA SER A 252 -0.59 30.78 -11.01
C SER A 252 -1.09 29.64 -10.17
N PHE A 253 -1.20 29.85 -8.86
CA PHE A 253 -1.75 28.93 -7.89
C PHE A 253 -3.07 29.49 -7.33
N LEU A 254 -4.02 28.59 -7.09
CA LEU A 254 -5.26 28.86 -6.39
C LEU A 254 -5.42 27.82 -5.30
N ILE A 255 -5.24 28.27 -4.06
CA ILE A 255 -5.31 27.48 -2.83
C ILE A 255 -6.78 27.24 -2.49
N ASP A 256 -7.12 26.01 -2.12
CA ASP A 256 -8.43 25.71 -1.58
C ASP A 256 -8.52 26.18 -0.12
N ALA A 257 -9.28 27.27 0.09
CA ALA A 257 -9.45 27.88 1.40
C ALA A 257 -10.37 27.06 2.33
N ASP A 258 -11.07 26.03 1.86
CA ASP A 258 -11.83 25.14 2.74
C ASP A 258 -10.94 24.05 3.33
N GLU A 259 -9.81 23.76 2.69
CA GLU A 259 -8.87 22.69 3.08
C GLU A 259 -7.65 23.22 3.84
N LEU A 260 -7.05 24.31 3.35
CA LEU A 260 -5.84 24.91 3.91
C LEU A 260 -6.09 26.31 4.44
N ASP A 261 -5.28 26.75 5.40
CA ASP A 261 -5.17 28.14 5.77
C ASP A 261 -4.29 28.91 4.78
N PRO A 262 -4.84 29.80 3.92
CA PRO A 262 -4.07 30.45 2.87
C PRO A 262 -2.89 31.25 3.42
N ALA A 263 -3.01 31.87 4.59
CA ALA A 263 -1.94 32.69 5.17
C ALA A 263 -0.73 31.86 5.64
N SER A 264 -0.90 30.54 5.79
CA SER A 264 0.16 29.60 6.17
C SER A 264 0.90 29.01 4.97
N VAL A 265 0.40 29.22 3.75
CA VAL A 265 0.91 28.53 2.57
C VAL A 265 2.20 29.15 2.07
N VAL A 266 3.23 28.32 1.93
CA VAL A 266 4.51 28.65 1.31
C VAL A 266 4.76 27.68 0.17
N ILE A 267 5.16 28.19 -0.99
CA ILE A 267 5.46 27.39 -2.16
C ILE A 267 6.93 27.60 -2.51
N GLU A 268 7.68 26.52 -2.62
CA GLU A 268 9.06 26.51 -3.08
C GLU A 268 9.16 25.66 -4.34
N GLY A 269 9.94 26.10 -5.32
CA GLY A 269 10.14 25.29 -6.52
C GLY A 269 11.31 25.74 -7.36
N LYS A 270 11.49 25.02 -8.47
CA LYS A 270 12.50 25.35 -9.48
C LYS A 270 12.00 25.00 -10.87
N ALA A 271 12.39 25.83 -11.82
CA ALA A 271 12.32 25.55 -13.25
C ALA A 271 13.70 25.14 -13.74
N THR A 272 13.81 24.02 -14.44
CA THR A 272 15.07 23.48 -14.98
C THR A 272 14.92 23.14 -16.45
N ASN A 273 15.91 23.48 -17.29
CA ASN A 273 15.97 22.99 -18.67
C ASN A 273 16.90 21.79 -18.83
N THR A 274 16.85 21.16 -20.01
CA THR A 274 17.68 20.00 -20.37
C THR A 274 19.17 20.33 -20.55
N VAL A 275 19.53 21.62 -20.62
CA VAL A 275 20.89 22.12 -20.83
C VAL A 275 21.56 22.50 -19.49
N GLY A 276 20.83 22.42 -18.37
CA GLY A 276 21.33 22.68 -17.02
C GLY A 276 21.01 24.06 -16.46
N ALA A 277 20.34 24.95 -17.21
CA ALA A 277 19.85 26.21 -16.67
C ALA A 277 18.75 25.95 -15.63
N SER A 278 18.86 26.60 -14.48
CA SER A 278 17.92 26.45 -13.37
C SER A 278 17.57 27.80 -12.77
N MET A 279 16.28 28.01 -12.52
CA MET A 279 15.76 29.15 -11.78
C MET A 279 14.92 28.65 -10.62
N ALA A 280 15.35 28.94 -9.39
CA ALA A 280 14.55 28.71 -8.19
C ALA A 280 13.52 29.83 -8.02
N PHE A 281 12.40 29.50 -7.39
CA PHE A 281 11.39 30.48 -6.98
C PHE A 281 10.81 30.09 -5.62
N ASN A 282 10.34 31.10 -4.90
CA ASN A 282 9.54 30.92 -3.70
C ASN A 282 8.35 31.90 -3.73
N ALA A 283 7.28 31.54 -3.04
CA ALA A 283 6.11 32.39 -2.86
C ALA A 283 5.50 32.14 -1.49
N VAL A 284 5.08 33.21 -0.84
CA VAL A 284 4.31 33.16 0.40
C VAL A 284 2.92 33.67 0.09
N ALA A 285 1.90 32.89 0.44
CA ALA A 285 0.52 33.24 0.19
C ALA A 285 0.03 34.26 1.23
N THR A 286 -0.40 35.43 0.77
CA THR A 286 -1.17 36.39 1.57
C THR A 286 -2.67 36.33 1.25
N GLU A 287 -3.00 35.80 0.08
CA GLU A 287 -4.36 35.59 -0.44
C GLU A 287 -4.45 34.18 -1.05
N PRO A 288 -5.66 33.64 -1.28
CA PRO A 288 -5.84 32.31 -1.88
C PRO A 288 -5.22 32.17 -3.29
N ARG A 289 -5.07 33.29 -4.01
CA ARG A 289 -4.43 33.33 -5.33
C ARG A 289 -3.00 33.81 -5.17
N VAL A 290 -2.06 33.02 -5.70
CA VAL A 290 -0.63 33.34 -5.69
C VAL A 290 -0.09 33.25 -7.11
N GLU A 291 0.68 34.26 -7.52
CA GLU A 291 1.29 34.30 -8.84
C GLU A 291 2.80 34.41 -8.71
N VAL A 292 3.51 33.56 -9.45
CA VAL A 292 4.97 33.53 -9.52
C VAL A 292 5.38 33.92 -10.93
N ASP A 293 6.19 34.97 -11.01
CA ASP A 293 6.78 35.44 -12.26
C ASP A 293 8.05 34.64 -12.60
N LEU A 294 8.02 33.93 -13.73
CA LEU A 294 9.15 33.17 -14.26
C LEU A 294 9.75 33.86 -15.51
N SER A 295 9.47 35.15 -15.72
CA SER A 295 9.94 35.92 -16.89
C SER A 295 11.45 36.07 -17.00
N ALA A 296 12.21 35.79 -15.93
CA ALA A 296 13.67 35.77 -16.00
C ALA A 296 14.20 34.61 -16.86
N ILE A 297 13.38 33.58 -17.12
CA ILE A 297 13.72 32.47 -18.00
C ILE A 297 13.56 32.92 -19.46
N LYS A 298 14.70 33.08 -20.16
CA LYS A 298 14.75 33.54 -21.55
C LYS A 298 15.43 32.57 -22.51
N GLU A 299 16.22 31.65 -21.98
CA GLU A 299 16.97 30.72 -22.82
C GLU A 299 16.00 29.75 -23.51
N VAL A 300 16.23 29.54 -24.80
CA VAL A 300 15.44 28.63 -25.63
C VAL A 300 15.61 27.20 -25.12
N GLY A 301 14.51 26.47 -24.97
CA GLY A 301 14.53 25.10 -24.50
C GLY A 301 13.21 24.65 -23.87
N GLN A 302 13.16 23.36 -23.55
CA GLN A 302 12.09 22.77 -22.74
C GLN A 302 12.45 22.89 -21.27
N TYR A 303 11.51 23.39 -20.48
CA TYR A 303 11.65 23.55 -19.03
C TYR A 303 10.67 22.64 -18.31
N GLU A 304 11.13 22.06 -17.21
CA GLU A 304 10.33 21.36 -16.23
C GLU A 304 10.24 22.21 -14.95
N VAL A 305 9.03 22.36 -14.43
CA VAL A 305 8.72 23.12 -13.23
C VAL A 305 8.31 22.13 -12.15
N THR A 306 9.11 22.08 -11.10
CA THR A 306 8.86 21.28 -9.89
C THR A 306 8.55 22.24 -8.74
N ALA A 307 7.59 21.88 -7.89
CA ALA A 307 7.19 22.70 -6.76
C ALA A 307 6.75 21.83 -5.58
N THR A 308 7.03 22.32 -4.38
CA THR A 308 6.58 21.78 -3.10
C THR A 308 5.80 22.87 -2.39
N LEU A 309 4.60 22.51 -1.92
CA LEU A 309 3.76 23.35 -1.10
C LEU A 309 3.91 22.94 0.36
N PHE A 310 4.07 23.91 1.24
CA PHE A 310 3.97 23.79 2.68
C PHE A 310 2.75 24.57 3.14
N GLY A 311 2.00 24.07 4.11
CA GLY A 311 0.84 24.76 4.63
C GLY A 311 0.25 24.08 5.84
N THR A 312 -0.72 24.74 6.47
CA THR A 312 -1.48 24.21 7.60
C THR A 312 -2.92 23.94 7.16
N THR A 313 -3.44 22.75 7.46
CA THR A 313 -4.85 22.42 7.20
C THR A 313 -5.79 23.23 8.09
N ARG A 314 -7.07 23.30 7.75
CA ARG A 314 -8.08 23.90 8.63
C ARG A 314 -8.19 23.24 10.01
N LEU A 315 -7.71 22.01 10.14
CA LEU A 315 -7.64 21.27 11.41
C LEU A 315 -6.34 21.55 12.20
N GLY A 316 -5.47 22.45 11.73
CA GLY A 316 -4.23 22.85 12.41
C GLY A 316 -3.05 21.90 12.17
N ARG A 317 -3.12 21.01 11.19
CA ARG A 317 -2.04 20.07 10.85
C ARG A 317 -1.12 20.66 9.80
N GLU A 318 0.18 20.66 10.04
CA GLU A 318 1.17 21.04 9.02
C GLU A 318 1.32 19.93 7.98
N ILE A 319 1.40 20.32 6.70
CA ILE A 319 1.55 19.42 5.56
C ILE A 319 2.64 19.90 4.61
N GLN A 320 3.25 18.94 3.93
CA GLN A 320 4.16 19.17 2.83
C GLN A 320 3.68 18.36 1.62
N VAL A 321 3.36 19.03 0.52
CA VAL A 321 2.77 18.44 -0.68
C VAL A 321 3.69 18.65 -1.88
N THR A 322 4.12 17.57 -2.51
CA THR A 322 4.86 17.63 -3.77
C THR A 322 3.86 17.78 -4.92
N LEU A 323 4.00 18.85 -5.71
CA LEU A 323 3.08 19.13 -6.81
C LEU A 323 3.51 18.40 -8.09
N PRO A 324 2.57 17.93 -8.92
CA PRO A 324 2.89 17.31 -10.20
C PRO A 324 3.74 18.21 -11.10
N VAL A 325 4.69 17.61 -11.82
CA VAL A 325 5.59 18.36 -12.70
C VAL A 325 4.82 18.96 -13.88
N LYS A 326 5.05 20.24 -14.17
CA LYS A 326 4.58 20.89 -15.40
C LYS A 326 5.74 21.27 -16.29
N SER A 327 5.49 21.34 -17.59
CA SER A 327 6.50 21.74 -18.57
C SER A 327 6.01 22.83 -19.50
N PHE A 328 6.95 23.62 -20.00
CA PHE A 328 6.71 24.63 -21.02
C PHE A 328 7.94 24.78 -21.93
N ASN A 329 7.73 25.34 -23.12
CA ASN A 329 8.78 25.53 -24.11
C ASN A 329 9.00 27.01 -24.39
N ILE A 330 10.27 27.39 -24.52
CA ILE A 330 10.69 28.67 -25.10
C ILE A 330 11.26 28.37 -26.46
N PHE A 331 10.62 28.89 -27.51
CA PHE A 331 11.08 28.75 -28.89
C PHE A 331 12.00 29.90 -29.28
N PRO A 332 12.98 29.67 -30.18
CA PRO A 332 13.77 30.75 -30.72
C PRO A 332 12.86 31.71 -31.48
N VAL A 333 13.06 33.02 -31.30
CA VAL A 333 12.40 34.02 -32.13
C VAL A 333 12.95 33.84 -33.54
N LEU A 334 12.15 33.29 -34.45
CA LEU A 334 12.49 33.26 -35.86
C LEU A 334 12.69 34.71 -36.31
N ALA A 335 13.91 35.04 -36.74
CA ALA A 335 14.17 36.34 -37.34
C ALA A 335 13.17 36.51 -38.49
N ALA A 336 12.37 37.58 -38.47
CA ALA A 336 11.56 37.93 -39.61
C ALA A 336 12.51 38.02 -40.81
N GLU A 337 12.27 37.22 -41.85
CA GLU A 337 12.97 37.42 -43.12
C GLU A 337 12.84 38.90 -43.46
N PRO A 338 13.94 39.60 -43.81
CA PRO A 338 13.88 41.01 -44.11
C PRO A 338 12.80 41.23 -45.15
N SER A 339 11.78 41.99 -44.75
CA SER A 339 10.72 42.46 -45.64
C SER A 339 11.38 43.25 -46.75
N ALA A 340 11.65 42.59 -47.88
CA ALA A 340 12.04 43.23 -49.11
C ALA A 340 10.79 43.92 -49.67
N ALA A 341 10.50 45.11 -49.12
CA ALA A 341 9.52 46.00 -49.70
C ALA A 341 10.12 46.71 -50.92
N SER A 342 9.73 46.22 -52.09
CA SER A 342 9.44 46.94 -53.34
C SER A 342 10.57 47.64 -54.12
N GLU A 343 10.84 47.13 -55.32
CA GLU A 343 10.76 47.96 -56.54
C GLU A 343 9.96 47.21 -57.62
N ALA A 344 9.06 47.95 -58.25
CA ALA A 344 8.06 47.47 -59.20
C ALA A 344 8.65 47.27 -60.61
N SER A 345 8.13 46.30 -61.36
CA SER A 345 7.91 46.51 -62.80
C SER A 345 6.78 45.63 -63.33
N ALA A 346 5.98 46.25 -64.17
CA ALA A 346 4.68 45.79 -64.64
C ALA A 346 4.79 44.59 -65.59
N ALA A 347 3.93 43.59 -65.37
CA ALA A 347 3.42 42.75 -66.44
C ALA A 347 2.02 42.22 -66.07
N VAL A 348 1.07 42.60 -66.92
CA VAL A 348 -0.33 42.21 -67.09
C VAL A 348 -0.67 40.77 -66.62
N PRO A 349 -1.84 40.55 -65.98
CA PRO A 349 -2.15 39.29 -65.31
C PRO A 349 -2.55 38.22 -66.33
N ASN A 350 -1.83 37.11 -66.35
CA ASN A 350 -2.33 35.87 -66.94
C ASN A 350 -3.03 35.08 -65.84
N GLN A 351 -4.37 35.17 -65.82
CA GLN A 351 -5.21 34.33 -64.98
C GLN A 351 -5.07 32.87 -65.44
N VAL A 352 -4.18 32.12 -64.80
CA VAL A 352 -4.34 30.66 -64.72
C VAL A 352 -5.19 30.39 -63.49
N LYS A 353 -6.49 30.27 -63.74
CA LYS A 353 -7.50 29.87 -62.77
C LYS A 353 -7.18 28.43 -62.34
N PHE A 354 -6.47 28.28 -61.22
CA PHE A 354 -6.60 27.05 -60.45
C PHE A 354 -7.96 27.12 -59.75
N GLU A 355 -8.93 26.41 -60.32
CA GLU A 355 -10.10 25.95 -59.57
C GLU A 355 -9.58 25.12 -58.39
N GLU A 356 -9.50 25.74 -57.22
CA GLU A 356 -9.49 25.01 -55.98
C GLU A 356 -10.90 24.42 -55.84
N LYS A 357 -11.06 23.21 -56.38
CA LYS A 357 -12.21 22.36 -56.11
C LYS A 357 -12.25 22.21 -54.60
N GLN A 358 -13.18 22.93 -53.98
CA GLN A 358 -13.59 22.79 -52.59
C GLN A 358 -13.96 21.31 -52.39
N SER A 359 -12.98 20.50 -51.98
CA SER A 359 -13.18 19.11 -51.64
C SER A 359 -13.88 19.10 -50.29
N SER A 360 -15.20 19.13 -50.40
CA SER A 360 -16.20 18.62 -49.49
C SER A 360 -15.64 17.61 -48.47
N GLY A 361 -15.04 18.11 -47.39
CA GLY A 361 -14.52 17.34 -46.25
C GLY A 361 -15.60 16.60 -45.45
N TRP A 362 -16.88 16.76 -45.81
CA TRP A 362 -18.00 16.02 -45.24
C TRP A 362 -18.04 14.55 -45.68
N LEU A 363 -17.42 14.19 -46.82
CA LEU A 363 -17.39 12.81 -47.33
C LEU A 363 -16.50 11.88 -46.51
N ILE A 364 -15.43 12.41 -45.90
CA ILE A 364 -14.51 11.64 -45.04
C ILE A 364 -15.18 11.30 -43.70
N TRP A 365 -15.98 12.23 -43.14
CA TRP A 365 -16.77 11.99 -41.95
C TRP A 365 -17.89 10.97 -42.16
N LEU A 366 -18.49 10.93 -43.36
CA LEU A 366 -19.57 9.98 -43.69
C LEU A 366 -19.05 8.54 -43.87
N LEU A 367 -17.86 8.35 -44.45
CA LEU A 367 -17.24 7.04 -44.59
C LEU A 367 -16.72 6.49 -43.25
N GLY A 368 -16.18 7.34 -42.38
CA GLY A 368 -15.74 6.94 -41.03
C GLY A 368 -16.89 6.53 -40.11
N GLY A 369 -18.00 7.28 -40.13
CA GLY A 369 -19.17 7.00 -39.30
C GLY A 369 -19.87 5.68 -39.64
N VAL A 370 -19.96 5.33 -40.93
CA VAL A 370 -20.58 4.07 -41.38
C VAL A 370 -19.72 2.85 -41.01
N GLY A 371 -18.39 2.98 -41.04
CA GLY A 371 -17.48 1.91 -40.61
C GLY A 371 -17.64 1.54 -39.14
N ILE A 372 -17.76 2.54 -38.25
CA ILE A 372 -17.94 2.32 -36.81
C ILE A 372 -19.33 1.71 -36.52
N LEU A 373 -20.37 2.10 -37.26
CA LEU A 373 -21.71 1.53 -37.11
C LEU A 373 -21.77 0.06 -37.52
N LEU A 374 -21.06 -0.33 -38.58
CA LEU A 374 -21.01 -1.74 -39.04
C LEU A 374 -20.25 -2.65 -38.07
N VAL A 375 -19.18 -2.13 -37.43
CA VAL A 375 -18.44 -2.89 -36.41
C VAL A 375 -19.29 -3.08 -35.15
N LEU A 376 -20.04 -2.05 -34.72
CA LEU A 376 -20.96 -2.16 -33.58
C LEU A 376 -22.13 -3.10 -33.87
N LEU A 377 -22.74 -3.04 -35.05
CA LEU A 377 -23.81 -3.97 -35.45
C LEU A 377 -23.30 -5.42 -35.59
N GLY A 378 -22.08 -5.61 -36.11
CA GLY A 378 -21.43 -6.92 -36.17
C GLY A 378 -21.13 -7.50 -34.78
N GLY A 379 -20.65 -6.67 -33.85
CA GLY A 379 -20.40 -7.05 -32.45
C GLY A 379 -21.67 -7.46 -31.72
N VAL A 380 -22.75 -6.69 -31.86
CA VAL A 380 -24.06 -7.01 -31.26
C VAL A 380 -24.66 -8.29 -31.87
N GLY A 381 -24.54 -8.47 -33.19
CA GLY A 381 -24.96 -9.69 -33.87
C GLY A 381 -24.21 -10.94 -33.40
N PHE A 382 -22.90 -10.82 -33.16
CA PHE A 382 -22.07 -11.92 -32.64
C PHE A 382 -22.44 -12.31 -31.21
N ILE A 383 -22.71 -11.32 -30.34
CA ILE A 383 -23.14 -11.56 -28.94
C ILE A 383 -24.52 -12.24 -28.92
N LEU A 384 -25.47 -11.83 -29.77
CA LEU A 384 -26.77 -12.47 -29.88
C LEU A 384 -26.68 -13.91 -30.43
N LEU A 385 -25.77 -14.18 -31.36
CA LEU A 385 -25.51 -15.52 -31.88
C LEU A 385 -24.87 -16.44 -30.82
N GLN A 386 -23.92 -15.94 -30.03
CA GLN A 386 -23.36 -16.70 -28.90
C GLN A 386 -24.42 -17.00 -27.84
N LYS A 387 -25.26 -16.02 -27.46
CA LYS A 387 -26.36 -16.24 -26.52
C LYS A 387 -27.39 -17.24 -27.04
N ARG A 388 -27.75 -17.19 -28.34
CA ARG A 388 -28.64 -18.19 -28.95
C ARG A 388 -28.05 -19.59 -29.00
N ARG A 389 -26.74 -19.74 -29.26
CA ARG A 389 -26.05 -21.03 -29.24
C ARG A 389 -25.97 -21.61 -27.81
N ALA A 390 -25.72 -20.76 -26.81
CA ALA A 390 -25.74 -21.15 -25.41
C ALA A 390 -27.14 -21.60 -24.95
N LEU A 391 -28.19 -20.87 -25.33
CA LEU A 391 -29.58 -21.23 -25.03
C LEU A 391 -30.01 -22.54 -25.70
N LYS A 392 -29.59 -22.79 -26.94
CA LYS A 392 -29.85 -24.09 -27.61
C LYS A 392 -29.11 -25.25 -26.94
N LYS A 393 -27.87 -25.04 -26.47
CA LYS A 393 -27.14 -26.06 -25.68
C LYS A 393 -27.79 -26.30 -24.32
N ALA A 394 -28.27 -25.25 -23.64
CA ALA A 394 -28.95 -25.37 -22.36
C ALA A 394 -30.31 -26.08 -22.50
N MET A 395 -31.09 -25.76 -23.53
CA MET A 395 -32.36 -26.45 -23.81
C MET A 395 -32.16 -27.90 -24.27
N ALA A 396 -31.08 -28.20 -25.01
CA ALA A 396 -30.73 -29.58 -25.35
C ALA A 396 -30.27 -30.38 -24.12
N ALA A 397 -29.53 -29.75 -23.20
CA ALA A 397 -29.14 -30.36 -21.93
C ALA A 397 -30.36 -30.61 -21.02
N GLN A 398 -31.27 -29.65 -20.89
CA GLN A 398 -32.53 -29.84 -20.13
C GLN A 398 -33.45 -30.89 -20.76
N LYS A 399 -33.50 -30.98 -22.10
CA LYS A 399 -34.28 -32.02 -22.78
C LYS A 399 -33.68 -33.40 -22.56
N ALA A 400 -32.35 -33.54 -22.63
CA ALA A 400 -31.65 -34.79 -22.32
C ALA A 400 -31.79 -35.20 -20.84
N GLU A 401 -31.80 -34.23 -19.92
CA GLU A 401 -32.03 -34.46 -18.49
C GLU A 401 -33.47 -34.90 -18.22
N SER A 402 -34.46 -34.30 -18.90
CA SER A 402 -35.88 -34.69 -18.82
C SER A 402 -36.19 -36.05 -19.46
N GLU A 403 -35.44 -36.49 -20.47
CA GLU A 403 -35.58 -37.82 -21.10
C GLU A 403 -34.86 -38.92 -20.30
N SER A 404 -33.88 -38.55 -19.47
CA SER A 404 -33.14 -39.49 -18.60
C SER A 404 -33.81 -39.74 -17.23
N ALA A 405 -34.78 -38.90 -16.84
CA ALA A 405 -35.55 -39.08 -15.62
C ALA A 405 -36.62 -40.18 -15.80
N LYS A 406 -36.26 -41.42 -15.46
CA LYS A 406 -37.21 -42.52 -15.24
C LYS A 406 -38.24 -42.15 -14.15
N PRO A 407 -39.52 -42.53 -14.27
CA PRO A 407 -40.55 -42.14 -13.31
C PRO A 407 -40.39 -42.92 -11.99
N GLU A 408 -40.23 -42.20 -10.88
CA GLU A 408 -40.34 -42.78 -9.54
C GLU A 408 -41.80 -43.12 -9.21
N ALA A 409 -41.97 -44.32 -8.66
CA ALA A 409 -43.23 -44.91 -8.26
C ALA A 409 -43.90 -44.11 -7.15
N LYS A 410 -45.13 -43.65 -7.40
CA LYS A 410 -46.04 -43.24 -6.34
C LYS A 410 -46.49 -44.49 -5.59
N LEU A 411 -46.04 -44.61 -4.33
CA LEU A 411 -46.62 -45.53 -3.35
C LEU A 411 -47.99 -44.97 -2.95
N ASP A 412 -49.04 -45.65 -3.39
CA ASP A 412 -50.43 -45.32 -3.11
C ASP A 412 -50.77 -45.78 -1.68
N LEU A 413 -51.15 -44.83 -0.81
CA LEU A 413 -51.36 -45.03 0.62
C LEU A 413 -52.86 -45.04 0.99
N ASN A 414 -53.70 -45.50 0.05
CA ASN A 414 -55.13 -45.72 0.28
C ASN A 414 -55.57 -47.07 -0.30
N LEU A 415 -55.43 -48.13 0.50
CA LEU A 415 -56.28 -49.33 0.42
C LEU A 415 -56.61 -49.80 1.85
N PRO A 416 -57.84 -50.23 2.12
CA PRO A 416 -58.37 -50.39 3.48
C PRO A 416 -58.01 -51.73 4.13
N GLU A 417 -58.15 -51.75 5.46
CA GLU A 417 -57.90 -52.82 6.44
C GLU A 417 -58.19 -54.27 5.99
N GLN A 418 -57.28 -55.17 6.37
CA GLN A 418 -57.56 -56.32 7.26
C GLN A 418 -56.41 -56.57 8.22
#